data_AF-A0A034WLH0-F1
#
_entry.id   AF-A0A034WLH0-F1
#
_cell.length_a   1.000
_cell.length_b   1.000
_cell.length_c   1.000
_cell.angle_alpha   90.00
_cell.angle_beta   90.00
_cell.angle_gamma   90.00
#
_symmetry.space_group_name_H-M   'P 1'
#
loop_
_entity.id
_entity.type
_entity.pdbx_description
1 polymer ?
#
loop_
_entity_poly.entity_id
_entity_poly.type
_entity_poly.pdbx_seq_one_letter_code
_entity_poly.pdbx_strand_id
1 'polypeptide(L)'
;MYRKIVTNLVKFVPKRDANVIMRPMSAKSVESKSIENWDLYASVLVERLPIVSKSFNAIEREFQEQLWRVEFENSLQSDHELKHQQDLIQSELIKKGKMEVDLDDSASKQTAQDLKDAYSEELKSFQFALRSTADDATNKTNSTNRCLEDTLYLVVEESLSKQAVKMLPQGPRLDGETMRQAAERVLREKCGTQLEVTFYGNAPCGFYKYKYPKEVRKSSVGAKVFFYRASLHGGNVDTAIAKKFEWLTRPALEEQLQKSEYSESIQKFLL
;
A
#
# COMPACT_ATOMS: atom_id res chain seq x y z
N MET A 1 -67.27 24.57 23.69
CA MET A 1 -66.19 25.53 23.38
C MET A 1 -65.07 24.79 22.65
N TYR A 2 -65.05 24.83 21.32
CA TYR A 2 -63.98 24.24 20.49
C TYR A 2 -63.00 25.35 20.10
N ARG A 3 -61.71 25.24 20.48
CA ARG A 3 -60.65 26.12 20.00
C ARG A 3 -59.91 25.45 18.85
N LYS A 4 -60.00 26.08 17.67
CA LYS A 4 -59.28 25.71 16.44
C LYS A 4 -57.77 25.86 16.63
N ILE A 5 -57.01 24.84 16.22
CA ILE A 5 -55.56 24.93 16.01
C ILE A 5 -55.39 25.32 14.54
N VAL A 6 -54.74 26.47 14.28
CA VAL A 6 -54.30 26.88 12.94
C VAL A 6 -52.79 27.00 12.99
N THR A 7 -52.12 26.11 12.25
CA THR A 7 -50.68 26.08 12.03
C THR A 7 -50.31 27.11 10.96
N ASN A 8 -49.49 28.10 11.31
CA ASN A 8 -48.85 28.99 10.34
C ASN A 8 -47.37 28.61 10.19
N LEU A 9 -47.08 27.90 9.09
CA LEU A 9 -45.73 27.66 8.57
C LEU A 9 -45.19 28.97 7.99
N VAL A 10 -44.31 29.66 8.73
CA VAL A 10 -43.55 30.79 8.21
C VAL A 10 -42.33 30.24 7.46
N LYS A 11 -42.32 30.40 6.13
CA LYS A 11 -41.16 30.13 5.28
C LYS A 11 -40.08 31.16 5.58
N PHE A 12 -38.99 30.72 6.21
CA PHE A 12 -37.80 31.55 6.42
C PHE A 12 -36.95 31.51 5.14
N VAL A 13 -37.04 32.57 4.32
CA VAL A 13 -36.09 32.81 3.23
C VAL A 13 -35.02 33.75 3.76
N PRO A 14 -33.76 33.30 3.96
CA PRO A 14 -32.70 34.19 4.41
C PRO A 14 -32.32 35.17 3.30
N LYS A 15 -32.40 36.47 3.60
CA LYS A 15 -31.87 37.55 2.77
C LYS A 15 -30.36 37.39 2.62
N ARG A 16 -29.86 37.50 1.38
CA ARG A 16 -28.44 37.51 1.07
C ARG A 16 -27.86 38.87 1.45
N ASP A 17 -27.21 38.95 2.61
CA ASP A 17 -26.34 40.07 2.94
C ASP A 17 -25.03 39.95 2.15
N ALA A 18 -24.89 40.83 1.16
CA ALA A 18 -23.70 40.95 0.34
C ALA A 18 -22.62 41.71 1.11
N ASN A 19 -21.91 41.03 2.02
CA ASN A 19 -20.59 41.43 2.51
C ASN A 19 -19.87 40.21 3.14
N VAL A 20 -19.64 39.19 2.32
CA VAL A 20 -18.63 38.17 2.62
C VAL A 20 -17.29 38.74 2.24
N ILE A 21 -16.47 39.07 3.24
CA ILE A 21 -15.07 39.47 3.06
C ILE A 21 -14.29 38.24 2.58
N MET A 22 -14.30 38.03 1.27
CA MET A 22 -13.39 37.10 0.59
C MET A 22 -11.99 37.70 0.71
N ARG A 23 -11.12 37.13 1.57
CA ARG A 23 -9.70 37.48 1.57
C ARG A 23 -9.09 36.97 0.26
N PRO A 24 -8.61 37.83 -0.66
CA PRO A 24 -7.83 37.34 -1.78
C PRO A 24 -6.49 36.85 -1.24
N MET A 25 -6.19 35.56 -1.44
CA MET A 25 -4.83 35.05 -1.28
C MET A 25 -3.95 35.77 -2.31
N SER A 26 -3.28 36.83 -1.88
CA SER A 26 -2.29 37.54 -2.68
C SER A 26 -1.10 36.63 -2.90
N ALA A 27 -1.09 35.87 -4.01
CA ALA A 27 0.09 35.23 -4.54
C ALA A 27 1.03 36.30 -5.14
N LYS A 28 1.68 37.10 -4.28
CA LYS A 28 2.85 37.85 -4.70
C LYS A 28 3.98 36.85 -4.85
N SER A 29 4.53 36.73 -6.05
CA SER A 29 5.79 36.05 -6.30
C SER A 29 6.88 36.74 -5.48
N VAL A 30 7.30 36.10 -4.39
CA VAL A 30 8.47 36.53 -3.63
C VAL A 30 9.68 36.20 -4.49
N GLU A 31 10.22 37.19 -5.20
CA GLU A 31 11.55 37.09 -5.81
C GLU A 31 12.60 37.10 -4.70
N SER A 32 12.86 35.93 -4.12
CA SER A 32 14.05 35.73 -3.32
C SER A 32 15.26 35.76 -4.26
N LYS A 33 16.04 36.85 -4.24
CA LYS A 33 17.35 36.92 -4.90
C LYS A 33 18.31 35.92 -4.24
N SER A 34 18.26 34.65 -4.66
CA SER A 34 19.35 33.71 -4.43
C SER A 34 20.47 34.04 -5.41
N ILE A 35 21.67 34.28 -4.88
CA ILE A 35 22.89 34.64 -5.63
C ILE A 35 23.38 33.51 -6.56
N GLU A 36 22.82 32.30 -6.41
CA GLU A 36 23.19 31.12 -7.17
C GLU A 36 21.94 30.46 -7.80
N ASN A 37 22.02 30.15 -9.10
CA ASN A 37 20.98 29.40 -9.80
C ASN A 37 21.14 27.90 -9.50
N TRP A 38 20.04 27.26 -9.10
CA TRP A 38 19.97 25.82 -8.81
C TRP A 38 18.87 25.18 -9.65
N ASP A 39 19.19 24.09 -10.33
CA ASP A 39 18.20 23.36 -11.12
C ASP A 39 17.31 22.54 -10.19
N LEU A 40 16.00 22.65 -10.38
CA LEU A 40 15.01 21.92 -9.59
C LEU A 40 14.70 20.59 -10.29
N TYR A 41 14.89 19.49 -9.57
CA TYR A 41 14.59 18.14 -10.03
C TYR A 41 13.51 17.52 -9.17
N ALA A 42 12.55 16.87 -9.81
CA ALA A 42 11.58 16.02 -9.16
C ALA A 42 12.00 14.57 -9.33
N SER A 43 12.08 13.83 -8.23
CA SER A 43 12.33 12.39 -8.20
C SER A 43 11.17 11.67 -7.55
N VAL A 44 10.87 10.46 -8.03
CA VAL A 44 9.75 9.66 -7.54
C VAL A 44 10.24 8.32 -7.03
N LEU A 45 9.92 8.04 -5.77
CA LEU A 45 10.02 6.72 -5.18
C LEU A 45 8.68 6.02 -5.36
N VAL A 46 8.62 5.07 -6.30
CA VAL A 46 7.46 4.19 -6.48
C VAL A 46 7.66 2.94 -5.64
N GLU A 47 6.72 2.69 -4.73
CA GLU A 47 6.70 1.50 -3.88
C GLU A 47 5.54 0.57 -4.27
N ARG A 48 5.84 -0.71 -4.43
CA ARG A 48 4.86 -1.79 -4.52
C ARG A 48 4.66 -2.32 -3.12
N LEU A 49 3.46 -2.13 -2.55
CA LEU A 49 3.14 -2.57 -1.20
C LEU A 49 3.09 -4.10 -1.08
N PRO A 50 3.27 -4.68 0.12
CA PRO A 50 3.16 -6.12 0.31
C PRO A 50 1.75 -6.59 -0.08
N ILE A 51 1.69 -7.67 -0.85
CA ILE A 51 0.43 -8.30 -1.27
C ILE A 51 0.02 -9.37 -0.26
N VAL A 52 1.02 -10.03 0.35
CA VAL A 52 0.83 -11.08 1.36
C VAL A 52 1.36 -10.58 2.70
N SER A 53 0.74 -11.02 3.79
CA SER A 53 1.25 -10.73 5.15
C SER A 53 2.64 -11.32 5.34
N LYS A 54 3.47 -10.70 6.18
CA LYS A 54 4.78 -11.26 6.52
C LYS A 54 4.65 -12.60 7.24
N SER A 55 5.59 -13.49 6.97
CA SER A 55 5.73 -14.74 7.71
C SER A 55 6.18 -14.47 9.15
N PHE A 56 5.65 -15.26 10.10
CA PHE A 56 5.99 -15.12 11.51
C PHE A 56 7.40 -15.63 11.81
N ASN A 57 8.10 -14.88 12.66
CA ASN A 57 9.33 -15.33 13.29
C ASN A 57 9.07 -16.49 14.27
N ALA A 58 10.13 -17.21 14.66
CA ALA A 58 10.00 -18.34 15.60
C ALA A 58 9.34 -17.93 16.93
N ILE A 59 9.79 -16.81 17.50
CA ILE A 59 9.25 -16.27 18.75
C ILE A 59 7.80 -15.80 18.59
N GLU A 60 7.48 -15.16 17.45
CA GLU A 60 6.12 -14.70 17.18
C GLU A 60 5.14 -15.87 17.07
N ARG A 61 5.58 -17.00 16.50
CA ARG A 61 4.79 -18.23 16.43
C ARG A 61 4.53 -18.81 17.82
N GLU A 62 5.56 -18.93 18.64
CA GLU A 62 5.42 -19.41 20.03
C GLU A 62 4.48 -18.51 20.83
N PHE A 63 4.61 -17.19 20.67
CA PHE A 63 3.75 -16.21 21.33
C PHE A 63 2.31 -16.29 20.84
N GLN A 64 2.09 -16.46 19.54
CA GLN A 64 0.76 -16.64 18.95
C GLN A 64 0.09 -17.92 19.49
N GLU A 65 0.82 -19.02 19.61
CA GLU A 65 0.31 -20.26 20.21
C GLU A 65 -0.07 -20.06 21.69
N GLN A 66 0.73 -19.31 22.45
CA GLN A 66 0.39 -18.96 23.82
C GLN A 66 -0.87 -18.11 23.90
N LEU A 67 -1.00 -17.10 23.04
CA LEU A 67 -2.20 -16.26 22.98
C LEU A 67 -3.45 -17.07 22.66
N TRP A 68 -3.39 -18.01 21.71
CA TRP A 68 -4.51 -18.88 21.41
C TRP A 68 -4.91 -19.80 22.57
N ARG A 69 -3.94 -20.29 23.35
CA ARG A 69 -4.25 -21.09 24.55
C ARG A 69 -4.95 -20.25 25.60
N VAL A 70 -4.42 -19.05 25.87
CA VAL A 70 -5.02 -18.12 26.84
C VAL A 70 -6.41 -17.70 26.39
N GLU A 71 -6.60 -17.43 25.09
CA GLU A 71 -7.91 -17.12 24.53
C GLU A 71 -8.89 -18.29 24.71
N PHE A 72 -8.46 -19.52 24.39
CA PHE A 72 -9.29 -20.72 24.55
C PHE A 72 -9.66 -20.98 26.02
N GLU A 73 -8.70 -20.90 26.94
CA GLU A 73 -8.92 -21.13 28.38
C GLU A 73 -9.86 -20.10 29.01
N ASN A 74 -9.82 -18.86 28.52
CA ASN A 74 -10.70 -17.78 29.00
C ASN A 74 -12.00 -17.65 28.21
N SER A 75 -12.18 -18.44 27.15
CA SER A 75 -13.38 -18.39 26.31
C SER A 75 -14.56 -19.13 26.94
N LEU A 76 -15.77 -18.66 26.62
CA LEU A 76 -16.99 -19.40 26.89
C LEU A 76 -17.26 -20.39 25.75
N GLN A 77 -18.06 -21.41 26.05
CA GLN A 77 -18.46 -22.39 25.04
C GLN A 77 -19.18 -21.71 23.88
N SER A 78 -18.74 -22.03 22.66
CA SER A 78 -19.38 -21.54 21.44
C SER A 78 -20.68 -22.31 21.14
N ASP A 79 -21.56 -21.73 20.33
CA ASP A 79 -22.80 -22.41 19.89
C ASP A 79 -22.52 -23.75 19.21
N HIS A 80 -21.40 -23.84 18.48
CA HIS A 80 -20.96 -25.09 17.84
C HIS A 80 -20.59 -26.17 18.87
N GLU A 81 -19.87 -25.79 19.94
CA GLU A 81 -19.49 -26.72 21.02
C GLU A 81 -20.72 -27.18 21.81
N LEU A 82 -21.64 -26.27 22.12
CA LEU A 82 -22.90 -26.59 22.78
C LEU A 82 -23.74 -27.56 21.93
N LYS A 83 -23.85 -27.32 20.62
CA LYS A 83 -24.54 -28.22 19.69
C LYS A 83 -23.86 -29.60 19.65
N HIS A 84 -22.53 -29.64 19.55
CA HIS A 84 -21.80 -30.91 19.54
C HIS A 84 -22.02 -31.74 20.82
N GLN A 85 -22.04 -31.08 21.98
CA GLN A 85 -22.35 -31.75 23.26
C GLN A 85 -23.78 -32.29 23.30
N GLN A 86 -24.75 -31.50 22.83
CA GLN A 86 -26.15 -31.93 22.74
C GLN A 86 -26.32 -33.13 21.81
N ASP A 87 -25.70 -33.10 20.62
CA ASP A 87 -25.72 -34.19 19.64
C ASP A 87 -25.13 -35.48 20.26
N LEU A 88 -24.03 -35.38 21.01
CA LEU A 88 -23.42 -36.52 21.73
C LEU A 88 -24.36 -37.09 22.80
N ILE A 89 -24.93 -36.24 23.66
CA ILE A 89 -25.86 -36.66 24.72
C ILE A 89 -27.08 -37.34 24.11
N GLN A 90 -27.65 -36.75 23.07
CA GLN A 90 -28.79 -37.32 22.34
C GLN A 90 -28.42 -38.69 21.77
N SER A 91 -27.24 -38.83 21.13
CA SER A 91 -26.76 -40.11 20.60
C SER A 91 -26.61 -41.20 21.69
N GLU A 92 -26.19 -40.84 22.90
CA GLU A 92 -26.06 -41.78 24.01
C GLU A 92 -27.41 -42.24 24.58
N LEU A 93 -28.38 -41.32 24.68
CA LEU A 93 -29.72 -41.64 25.18
C LEU A 93 -30.46 -42.59 24.24
N ILE A 94 -30.26 -42.41 22.92
CA ILE A 94 -30.76 -43.33 21.88
C ILE A 94 -30.13 -44.71 22.05
N LYS A 95 -28.80 -44.79 22.18
CA LYS A 95 -28.08 -46.07 22.40
C LYS A 95 -28.56 -46.80 23.66
N LYS A 96 -28.94 -46.06 24.71
CA LYS A 96 -29.46 -46.59 25.98
C LYS A 96 -30.97 -46.92 25.91
N GLY A 97 -31.63 -46.71 24.77
CA GLY A 97 -33.05 -47.03 24.55
C GLY A 97 -34.03 -46.16 25.35
N LYS A 98 -33.59 -44.99 25.85
CA LYS A 98 -34.40 -44.09 26.69
C LYS A 98 -35.06 -42.95 25.92
N MET A 99 -34.78 -42.84 24.62
CA MET A 99 -35.31 -41.79 23.75
C MET A 99 -35.69 -42.42 22.41
N GLU A 100 -36.98 -42.43 22.10
CA GLU A 100 -37.49 -42.76 20.77
C GLU A 100 -37.31 -41.53 19.90
N VAL A 101 -36.63 -41.69 18.77
CA VAL A 101 -36.39 -40.62 17.81
C VAL A 101 -37.21 -40.91 16.59
N ASP A 102 -37.99 -39.92 16.17
CA ASP A 102 -38.67 -39.98 14.89
C ASP A 102 -37.61 -40.04 13.77
N LEU A 103 -37.58 -41.17 13.07
CA LEU A 103 -36.53 -41.48 12.09
C LEU A 103 -36.48 -40.43 10.96
N ASP A 104 -37.62 -39.80 10.65
CA ASP A 104 -37.74 -38.80 9.59
C ASP A 104 -37.13 -37.43 9.94
N ASP A 105 -37.10 -37.02 11.23
CA ASP A 105 -36.62 -35.70 11.67
C ASP A 105 -35.16 -35.72 12.16
N SER A 106 -34.56 -36.90 12.31
CA SER A 106 -33.16 -37.09 12.69
C SER A 106 -32.23 -37.30 11.50
N ALA A 107 -32.72 -37.93 10.43
CA ALA A 107 -31.97 -38.11 9.19
C ALA A 107 -31.74 -36.80 8.41
N SER A 108 -32.56 -35.77 8.64
CA SER A 108 -32.43 -34.46 7.97
C SER A 108 -31.52 -33.48 8.71
N LYS A 109 -31.18 -33.73 9.98
CA LYS A 109 -30.39 -32.82 10.82
C LYS A 109 -28.91 -33.14 10.69
N GLN A 110 -28.17 -32.24 10.04
CA GLN A 110 -26.70 -32.28 10.03
C GLN A 110 -26.17 -32.12 11.46
N THR A 111 -25.46 -33.13 11.94
CA THR A 111 -24.79 -33.06 13.25
C THR A 111 -23.63 -32.08 13.19
N ALA A 112 -23.20 -31.58 14.34
CA ALA A 112 -22.00 -30.75 14.41
C ALA A 112 -20.75 -31.47 13.85
N GLN A 113 -20.70 -32.80 13.97
CA GLN A 113 -19.61 -33.62 13.43
C GLN A 113 -19.64 -33.66 11.90
N ASP A 114 -20.82 -33.88 11.29
CA ASP A 114 -20.96 -33.89 9.82
C ASP A 114 -20.53 -32.55 9.20
N LEU A 115 -20.88 -31.43 9.85
CA LEU A 115 -20.46 -30.10 9.41
C LEU A 115 -18.93 -29.93 9.48
N LYS A 116 -18.31 -30.37 10.58
CA LYS A 116 -16.85 -30.32 10.73
C LYS A 116 -16.14 -31.16 9.67
N ASP A 117 -16.66 -32.34 9.38
CA ASP A 117 -16.10 -33.24 8.38
C ASP A 117 -16.25 -32.63 6.98
N ALA A 118 -17.42 -32.06 6.64
CA ALA A 118 -17.65 -31.33 5.39
C ALA A 118 -16.67 -30.15 5.21
N TYR A 119 -16.48 -29.30 6.25
CA TYR A 119 -15.52 -28.21 6.18
C TYR A 119 -14.08 -28.71 6.01
N SER A 120 -13.74 -29.84 6.61
CA SER A 120 -12.41 -30.45 6.45
C SER A 120 -12.19 -30.97 5.04
N GLU A 121 -13.23 -31.50 4.39
CA GLU A 121 -13.20 -31.97 3.01
C GLU A 121 -13.09 -30.79 2.03
N GLU A 122 -13.85 -29.72 2.24
CA GLU A 122 -13.75 -28.48 1.46
C GLU A 122 -12.32 -27.90 1.56
N LEU A 123 -11.77 -27.81 2.76
CA LEU A 123 -10.42 -27.31 2.99
C LEU A 123 -9.34 -28.17 2.32
N LYS A 124 -9.51 -29.50 2.27
CA LYS A 124 -8.60 -30.40 1.55
C LYS A 124 -8.74 -30.27 0.04
N SER A 125 -9.95 -30.01 -0.45
CA SER A 125 -10.22 -29.85 -1.88
C SER A 125 -9.67 -28.53 -2.44
N PHE A 126 -9.60 -27.49 -1.59
CA PHE A 126 -9.16 -26.17 -1.98
C PHE A 126 -7.63 -26.08 -2.06
N GLN A 127 -7.11 -25.75 -3.24
CA GLN A 127 -5.68 -25.52 -3.44
C GLN A 127 -5.34 -24.05 -3.23
N PHE A 128 -4.59 -23.76 -2.16
CA PHE A 128 -4.10 -22.42 -1.90
C PHE A 128 -3.04 -21.99 -2.91
N ALA A 129 -3.08 -20.72 -3.31
CA ALA A 129 -2.00 -20.12 -4.09
C ALA A 129 -0.70 -20.11 -3.28
N LEU A 130 0.42 -20.45 -3.93
CA LEU A 130 1.74 -20.39 -3.30
C LEU A 130 2.09 -18.93 -2.97
N ARG A 131 2.59 -18.71 -1.75
CA ARG A 131 3.10 -17.40 -1.31
C ARG A 131 4.40 -17.02 -2.03
N SER A 132 5.17 -18.02 -2.45
CA SER A 132 6.36 -17.85 -3.28
C SER A 132 6.00 -18.04 -4.75
N THR A 133 6.55 -17.18 -5.60
CA THR A 133 6.24 -17.15 -7.03
C THR A 133 7.36 -17.77 -7.87
N ALA A 134 7.09 -18.06 -9.14
CA ALA A 134 8.12 -18.49 -10.08
C ALA A 134 9.20 -17.40 -10.32
N ASP A 135 8.82 -16.13 -10.18
CA ASP A 135 9.75 -14.99 -10.32
C ASP A 135 10.71 -14.89 -9.12
N ASP A 136 10.32 -15.40 -7.95
CA ASP A 136 11.22 -15.54 -6.79
C ASP A 136 12.27 -16.61 -7.03
N ALA A 137 11.88 -17.76 -7.58
CA ALA A 137 12.81 -18.85 -7.88
C ALA A 137 13.86 -18.47 -8.94
N THR A 138 13.48 -17.61 -9.89
CA THR A 138 14.37 -17.13 -10.96
C THR A 138 15.04 -15.78 -10.63
N ASN A 139 14.72 -15.19 -9.47
CA ASN A 139 15.13 -13.87 -9.02
C ASN A 139 14.96 -12.78 -10.11
N LYS A 140 13.79 -12.77 -10.76
CA LYS A 140 13.50 -11.85 -11.86
C LYS A 140 13.20 -10.44 -11.34
N THR A 141 14.22 -9.60 -11.32
CA THR A 141 14.14 -8.21 -10.80
C THR A 141 13.19 -7.30 -11.58
N ASN A 142 12.83 -7.65 -12.80
CA ASN A 142 12.00 -6.80 -13.67
C ASN A 142 10.49 -7.07 -13.50
N SER A 143 10.11 -7.97 -12.57
CA SER A 143 8.72 -8.31 -12.27
C SER A 143 8.29 -7.77 -10.90
N THR A 144 7.02 -7.35 -10.82
CA THR A 144 6.36 -6.96 -9.56
C THR A 144 5.89 -8.17 -8.75
N ASN A 145 5.71 -9.32 -9.41
CA ASN A 145 5.24 -10.58 -8.84
C ASN A 145 6.35 -11.39 -8.15
N ARG A 146 7.32 -10.72 -7.52
CA ARG A 146 8.38 -11.35 -6.71
C ARG A 146 8.31 -10.78 -5.29
N CYS A 147 8.73 -11.51 -4.27
CA CYS A 147 8.86 -11.04 -2.88
C CYS A 147 7.55 -10.41 -2.39
N LEU A 148 6.45 -11.16 -2.44
CA LEU A 148 5.10 -10.67 -2.16
C LEU A 148 4.91 -10.14 -0.72
N GLU A 149 5.75 -10.60 0.21
CA GLU A 149 5.74 -10.21 1.63
C GLU A 149 6.42 -8.85 1.89
N ASP A 150 7.28 -8.41 0.97
CA ASP A 150 8.09 -7.21 1.13
C ASP A 150 7.64 -6.09 0.20
N THR A 151 7.99 -4.86 0.59
CA THR A 151 7.88 -3.69 -0.28
C THR A 151 8.99 -3.71 -1.33
N LEU A 152 8.62 -3.44 -2.58
CA LEU A 152 9.58 -3.27 -3.66
C LEU A 152 9.62 -1.82 -4.11
N TYR A 153 10.83 -1.35 -4.43
CA TYR A 153 11.08 0.00 -4.91
C TYR A 153 11.54 -0.02 -6.36
N LEU A 154 10.96 0.87 -7.17
CA LEU A 154 11.33 0.99 -8.58
C LEU A 154 12.63 1.77 -8.75
N VAL A 155 13.57 1.18 -9.48
CA VAL A 155 14.84 1.78 -9.88
C VAL A 155 14.98 1.72 -11.39
N VAL A 156 15.46 2.81 -11.99
CA VAL A 156 15.68 2.94 -13.43
C VAL A 156 17.14 3.28 -13.70
N GLU A 157 17.70 2.73 -14.76
CA GLU A 157 19.05 3.08 -15.24
C GLU A 157 19.00 4.42 -15.99
N GLU A 158 19.70 5.43 -15.47
CA GLU A 158 19.87 6.73 -16.12
C GLU A 158 21.32 6.93 -16.58
N SER A 159 21.50 7.46 -17.79
CA SER A 159 22.83 7.81 -18.31
C SER A 159 23.24 9.21 -17.82
N LEU A 160 23.92 9.28 -16.68
CA LEU A 160 24.47 10.53 -16.14
C LEU A 160 25.93 10.67 -16.58
N SER A 161 26.27 11.76 -17.28
CA SER A 161 27.66 12.08 -17.67
C SER A 161 28.41 10.92 -18.37
N LYS A 162 27.72 10.18 -19.24
CA LYS A 162 28.22 8.99 -19.99
C LYS A 162 28.41 7.71 -19.17
N GLN A 163 28.05 7.71 -17.88
CA GLN A 163 27.98 6.49 -17.06
C GLN A 163 26.52 6.14 -16.81
N ALA A 164 26.20 4.85 -16.91
CA ALA A 164 24.89 4.34 -16.55
C ALA A 164 24.82 4.14 -15.03
N VAL A 165 23.97 4.93 -14.36
CA VAL A 165 23.78 4.87 -12.91
C VAL A 165 22.33 4.47 -12.64
N LYS A 166 22.14 3.47 -11.79
CA LYS A 166 20.83 3.05 -11.31
C LYS A 166 20.34 4.03 -10.24
N MET A 167 19.19 4.65 -10.46
CA MET A 167 18.62 5.59 -9.51
C MET A 167 17.10 5.64 -9.57
N LEU A 168 16.48 6.40 -8.67
CA LEU A 168 15.04 6.62 -8.72
C LEU A 168 14.71 7.44 -9.97
N PRO A 169 13.56 7.20 -10.63
CA PRO A 169 13.08 8.04 -11.72
C PRO A 169 13.13 9.51 -11.33
N GLN A 170 13.91 10.30 -12.06
CA GLN A 170 14.08 11.73 -11.80
C GLN A 170 14.10 12.54 -13.09
N GLY A 171 13.75 13.82 -12.98
CA GLY A 171 13.83 14.74 -14.10
C GLY A 171 13.68 16.20 -13.68
N PRO A 172 14.06 17.13 -14.58
CA PRO A 172 13.99 18.56 -14.29
C PRO A 172 12.53 19.03 -14.22
N ARG A 173 12.28 20.00 -13.34
CA ARG A 173 11.02 20.75 -13.30
C ARG A 173 11.01 21.76 -14.45
N LEU A 174 9.91 21.82 -15.18
CA LEU A 174 9.65 22.82 -16.21
C LEU A 174 8.93 24.04 -15.61
N ASP A 175 8.98 25.17 -16.31
CA ASP A 175 8.23 26.35 -15.90
C ASP A 175 6.74 26.19 -16.21
N GLY A 176 5.88 26.64 -15.29
CA GLY A 176 4.43 26.49 -15.38
C GLY A 176 3.85 25.24 -14.71
N GLU A 177 4.68 24.31 -14.21
CA GLU A 177 4.24 23.15 -13.42
C GLU A 177 4.68 23.22 -11.95
N THR A 178 3.85 22.61 -11.09
CA THR A 178 4.21 22.35 -9.69
C THR A 178 5.24 21.21 -9.60
N MET A 179 6.02 21.15 -8.51
CA MET A 179 6.97 20.05 -8.30
C MET A 179 6.28 18.67 -8.28
N ARG A 180 5.03 18.62 -7.80
CA ARG A 180 4.15 17.45 -7.81
C ARG A 180 3.83 16.99 -9.24
N GLN A 181 3.39 17.92 -10.09
CA GLN A 181 3.10 17.65 -11.50
C GLN A 181 4.36 17.25 -12.27
N ALA A 182 5.50 17.86 -11.97
CA ALA A 182 6.79 17.46 -12.52
C ALA A 182 7.11 15.99 -12.20
N ALA A 183 6.88 15.55 -10.95
CA ALA A 183 7.04 14.15 -10.55
C ALA A 183 6.12 13.20 -11.35
N GLU A 184 4.84 13.54 -11.53
CA GLU A 184 3.90 12.75 -12.33
C GLU A 184 4.33 12.64 -13.80
N ARG A 185 4.75 13.76 -14.38
CA ARG A 185 5.26 13.83 -15.75
C ARG A 185 6.53 13.00 -15.91
N VAL A 186 7.50 13.17 -15.02
CA VAL A 186 8.77 12.41 -15.02
C VAL A 186 8.50 10.92 -14.97
N LEU A 187 7.58 10.48 -14.10
CA LEU A 187 7.23 9.07 -14.02
C LEU A 187 6.64 8.55 -15.34
N ARG A 188 5.73 9.31 -15.96
CA ARG A 188 5.14 8.96 -17.25
C ARG A 188 6.18 8.91 -18.38
N GLU A 189 7.11 9.86 -18.40
CA GLU A 189 8.19 9.94 -19.39
C GLU A 189 9.22 8.80 -19.24
N LYS A 190 9.51 8.39 -18.00
CA LYS A 190 10.56 7.41 -17.70
C LYS A 190 10.03 5.98 -17.64
N CYS A 191 8.81 5.78 -17.15
CA CYS A 191 8.23 4.46 -16.88
C CYS A 191 7.03 4.12 -17.77
N GLY A 192 6.53 5.08 -18.54
CA GLY A 192 5.38 4.93 -19.44
C GLY A 192 4.03 5.30 -18.80
N THR A 193 2.99 5.32 -19.64
CA THR A 193 1.62 5.68 -19.24
C THR A 193 0.83 4.54 -18.61
N GLN A 194 1.31 3.30 -18.74
CA GLN A 194 0.63 2.11 -18.23
C GLN A 194 0.80 1.91 -16.72
N LEU A 195 1.71 2.66 -16.09
CA LEU A 195 1.98 2.56 -14.67
C LEU A 195 0.95 3.36 -13.86
N GLU A 196 0.08 2.68 -13.12
CA GLU A 196 -0.94 3.31 -12.29
C GLU A 196 -0.40 3.51 -10.87
N VAL A 197 -0.08 4.76 -10.55
CA VAL A 197 0.44 5.13 -9.23
C VAL A 197 -0.46 6.15 -8.54
N THR A 198 -0.52 6.04 -7.22
CA THR A 198 -1.17 7.02 -6.35
C THR A 198 -0.09 7.64 -5.47
N PHE A 199 -0.03 8.96 -5.46
CA PHE A 199 0.96 9.64 -4.64
C PHE A 199 0.37 10.06 -3.29
N TYR A 200 1.17 9.95 -2.24
CA TYR A 200 0.71 10.16 -0.87
C TYR A 200 0.37 11.62 -0.56
N GLY A 201 0.97 12.58 -1.28
CA GLY A 201 0.69 13.99 -1.07
C GLY A 201 1.46 14.94 -1.96
N ASN A 202 1.21 16.22 -1.73
CA ASN A 202 1.79 17.34 -2.48
C ASN A 202 3.14 17.82 -1.96
N ALA A 203 3.51 17.44 -0.73
CA ALA A 203 4.79 17.79 -0.15
C ALA A 203 5.86 16.74 -0.53
N PRO A 204 7.09 17.17 -0.82
CA PRO A 204 8.19 16.23 -1.00
C PRO A 204 8.56 15.56 0.34
N CYS A 205 8.89 14.28 0.29
CA CYS A 205 9.25 13.46 1.46
C CYS A 205 10.74 13.55 1.80
N GLY A 206 11.56 13.98 0.85
CA GLY A 206 13.00 14.09 1.02
C GLY A 206 13.60 15.12 0.09
N PHE A 207 14.87 15.43 0.36
CA PHE A 207 15.64 16.41 -0.40
C PHE A 207 17.10 15.97 -0.48
N TYR A 208 17.67 16.09 -1.68
CA TYR A 208 19.09 15.89 -1.94
C TYR A 208 19.63 17.03 -2.80
N LYS A 209 20.84 17.51 -2.48
CA LYS A 209 21.50 18.57 -3.26
C LYS A 209 22.89 18.11 -3.66
N TYR A 210 23.27 18.38 -4.89
CA TYR A 210 24.63 18.14 -5.36
C TYR A 210 25.09 19.25 -6.30
N LYS A 211 26.39 19.52 -6.31
CA LYS A 211 26.98 20.53 -7.19
C LYS A 211 27.47 19.87 -8.47
N TYR A 212 27.26 20.52 -9.61
CA TYR A 212 27.83 20.03 -10.86
C TYR A 212 29.37 20.17 -10.84
N PRO A 213 30.10 19.19 -11.40
CA PRO A 213 31.54 19.33 -11.66
C PRO A 213 31.82 20.62 -12.44
N LYS A 214 32.98 21.23 -12.18
CA LYS A 214 33.35 22.54 -12.75
C LYS A 214 33.27 22.55 -14.30
N GLU A 215 33.50 21.40 -14.93
CA GLU A 215 33.49 21.19 -16.37
C GLU A 215 32.10 21.26 -17.01
N VAL A 216 31.04 20.95 -16.26
CA VAL A 216 29.64 20.89 -16.76
C VAL A 216 28.84 22.12 -16.30
N ARG A 217 29.42 22.95 -15.43
CA ARG A 217 28.76 24.12 -14.86
C ARG A 217 28.59 25.20 -15.94
N LYS A 218 27.36 25.36 -16.43
CA LYS A 218 26.97 26.44 -17.36
C LYS A 218 26.40 27.64 -16.59
N SER A 219 25.09 27.63 -16.35
CA SER A 219 24.33 28.70 -15.69
C SER A 219 23.99 28.39 -14.23
N SER A 220 23.89 27.10 -13.88
CA SER A 220 23.44 26.62 -12.58
C SER A 220 24.58 25.96 -11.80
N VAL A 221 24.66 26.22 -10.49
CA VAL A 221 25.73 25.73 -9.60
C VAL A 221 25.61 24.23 -9.34
N GLY A 222 24.38 23.71 -9.35
CA GLY A 222 24.04 22.34 -9.06
C GLY A 222 22.55 22.07 -9.19
N ALA A 223 22.14 20.88 -8.75
CA ALA A 223 20.75 20.45 -8.74
C ALA A 223 20.26 20.18 -7.31
N LYS A 224 18.97 20.49 -7.12
CA LYS A 224 18.17 20.19 -5.93
C LYS A 224 17.10 19.18 -6.32
N VAL A 225 17.26 17.96 -5.85
CA VAL A 225 16.34 16.85 -6.08
C VAL A 225 15.35 16.76 -4.93
N PHE A 226 14.07 16.84 -5.24
CA PHE A 226 12.98 16.65 -4.29
C PHE A 226 12.32 15.31 -4.54
N PHE A 227 12.25 14.47 -3.50
CA PHE A 227 11.70 13.13 -3.60
C PHE A 227 10.20 13.13 -3.26
N TYR A 228 9.40 12.48 -4.09
CA TYR A 228 7.98 12.22 -3.87
C TYR A 228 7.76 10.73 -3.72
N ARG A 229 6.86 10.34 -2.81
CA ARG A 229 6.46 8.94 -2.63
C ARG A 229 5.18 8.63 -3.39
N ALA A 230 5.14 7.46 -4.00
CA ALA A 230 4.00 6.95 -4.75
C ALA A 230 3.83 5.46 -4.51
N SER A 231 2.59 5.00 -4.32
CA SER A 231 2.26 3.57 -4.28
C SER A 231 1.75 3.08 -5.62
N LEU A 232 2.29 1.96 -6.07
CA LEU A 232 1.80 1.23 -7.24
C LEU A 232 0.48 0.56 -6.91
N HIS A 233 -0.57 0.89 -7.67
CA HIS A 233 -1.88 0.22 -7.58
C HIS A 233 -2.02 -0.86 -8.64
N GLY A 234 -1.50 -0.60 -9.84
CA GLY A 234 -1.64 -1.49 -10.98
C GLY A 234 -0.76 -1.09 -12.14
N GLY A 235 -0.78 -1.93 -13.18
CA GLY A 235 -0.02 -1.71 -14.39
C GLY A 235 1.46 -2.10 -14.31
N ASN A 236 2.14 -1.97 -15.45
CA ASN A 236 3.53 -2.35 -15.61
C ASN A 236 4.32 -1.21 -16.21
N VAL A 237 5.63 -1.22 -15.94
CA VAL A 237 6.58 -0.33 -16.59
C VAL A 237 6.67 -0.71 -18.06
N ASP A 238 6.56 0.28 -18.94
CA ASP A 238 6.71 0.07 -20.37
C ASP A 238 8.18 -0.22 -20.71
N THR A 239 8.43 -1.45 -21.15
CA THR A 239 9.79 -1.95 -21.48
C THR A 239 10.38 -1.26 -22.71
N ALA A 240 9.55 -0.61 -23.54
CA ALA A 240 10.02 0.16 -24.68
C ALA A 240 10.71 1.48 -24.25
N ILE A 241 10.25 2.06 -23.14
CA ILE A 241 10.71 3.35 -22.61
C ILE A 241 11.83 3.11 -21.60
N ALA A 242 11.56 2.32 -20.57
CA ALA A 242 12.57 1.89 -19.60
C ALA A 242 13.14 0.53 -20.02
N LYS A 243 14.20 0.54 -20.81
CA LYS A 243 14.86 -0.71 -21.23
C LYS A 243 15.46 -1.51 -20.06
N LYS A 244 15.83 -0.81 -19.00
CA LYS A 244 16.45 -1.40 -17.80
C LYS A 244 15.86 -0.74 -16.55
N PHE A 245 14.89 -1.43 -15.96
CA PHE A 245 14.31 -1.10 -14.66
C PHE A 245 14.32 -2.34 -13.80
N GLU A 246 14.41 -2.13 -12.49
CA GLU A 246 14.42 -3.20 -11.49
C GLU A 246 13.53 -2.80 -10.32
N TRP A 247 12.78 -3.77 -9.82
CA TRP A 247 12.04 -3.68 -8.58
C TRP A 247 12.88 -4.30 -7.48
N LEU A 248 13.37 -3.51 -6.53
CA LEU A 248 14.32 -3.95 -5.50
C LEU A 248 13.69 -3.96 -4.11
N THR A 249 14.04 -4.93 -3.29
CA THR A 249 13.74 -4.89 -1.85
C THR A 249 14.61 -3.83 -1.18
N ARG A 250 14.24 -3.40 0.03
CA ARG A 250 15.04 -2.42 0.82
C ARG A 250 16.54 -2.76 0.91
N PRO A 251 16.97 -3.97 1.35
CA PRO A 251 18.39 -4.27 1.44
C PRO A 251 19.10 -4.26 0.08
N ALA A 252 18.45 -4.75 -0.97
CA ALA A 252 18.99 -4.73 -2.32
C ALA A 252 19.12 -3.30 -2.87
N LEU A 253 18.17 -2.43 -2.55
CA LEU A 253 18.23 -1.01 -2.91
C LEU A 253 19.42 -0.31 -2.23
N GLU A 254 19.64 -0.58 -0.95
CA GLU A 254 20.77 -0.04 -0.19
C GLU A 254 22.12 -0.51 -0.74
N GLU A 255 22.22 -1.78 -1.15
CA GLU A 255 23.42 -2.33 -1.79
C GLU A 255 23.67 -1.71 -3.17
N GLN A 256 22.61 -1.59 -3.99
CA GLN A 256 22.72 -1.07 -5.36
C GLN A 256 23.08 0.42 -5.42
N LEU A 257 22.55 1.24 -4.50
CA LEU A 257 22.80 2.68 -4.53
C LEU A 257 24.21 3.07 -4.07
N GLN A 258 24.99 2.11 -3.53
CA GLN A 258 26.30 2.29 -2.88
C GLN A 258 26.25 3.36 -1.77
N LYS A 259 27.17 3.34 -0.80
CA LYS A 259 27.18 4.32 0.32
C LYS A 259 27.54 5.72 -0.20
N SER A 260 26.56 6.42 -0.76
CA SER A 260 26.65 7.76 -1.31
C SER A 260 25.75 8.70 -0.51
N GLU A 261 26.01 10.00 -0.53
CA GLU A 261 25.14 11.00 0.13
C GLU A 261 23.69 10.95 -0.37
N TYR A 262 23.50 10.43 -1.60
CA TYR A 262 22.20 10.16 -2.19
C TYR A 262 21.45 9.02 -1.48
N SER A 263 22.13 7.91 -1.17
CA SER A 263 21.52 6.77 -0.47
C SER A 263 21.10 7.15 0.95
N GLU A 264 21.94 7.91 1.67
CA GLU A 264 21.61 8.40 3.02
C GLU A 264 20.37 9.31 3.03
N SER A 265 20.20 10.11 1.98
CA SER A 265 19.02 10.97 1.83
C SER A 265 17.75 10.16 1.62
N ILE A 266 17.84 9.07 0.86
CA ILE A 266 16.72 8.14 0.61
C ILE A 266 16.36 7.35 1.86
N GLN A 267 17.36 6.79 2.55
CA GLN A 267 17.16 5.97 3.75
C GLN A 267 16.34 6.68 4.85
N LYS A 268 16.43 8.01 4.94
CA LYS A 268 15.67 8.81 5.92
C LYS A 268 14.15 8.75 5.73
N PHE A 269 13.67 8.44 4.53
CA PHE A 269 12.24 8.40 4.23
C PHE A 269 11.78 7.06 3.65
N LEU A 270 12.62 6.03 3.63
CA LEU A 270 12.19 4.64 3.41
C LEU A 270 11.49 4.11 4.67
N LEU A 271 10.48 3.26 4.48
CA LEU A 271 9.85 2.51 5.58
C LEU A 271 10.59 1.20 5.85
#